data_AF-A0A7K2VZ63-F1
#
_entry.id   AF-A0A7K2VZ63-F1
#
_cell.length_a   1.000
_cell.length_b   1.000
_cell.length_c   1.000
_cell.angle_alpha   90.00
_cell.angle_beta   90.00
_cell.angle_gamma   90.00
#
_symmetry.space_group_name_H-M   'P 1'
#
loop_
_entity.id
_entity.type
_entity.pdbx_description
1 polymer ?
#
loop_
_entity_poly.entity_id
_entity_poly.type
_entity_poly.pdbx_seq_one_letter_code
_entity_poly.pdbx_strand_id
1 'polypeptide(L)'
;MPDIIEAEATGVPAPGQLVTVRNRKWVASDVAAGTVASNDPTSSFTTAPQHVVTLVSIEDDARDEELRVVWELEHGAIARDQHILPSPEHGFDSPVRLDAFLDAVRWGAIASADHTALQAPFRSGIQIEEYQLDPVVRALSCHAPTTENGPQ
;
A
#
# COMPACT_ATOMS: atom_id res chain seq x y z
N MET A 1 -0.56 -20.53 -6.50
CA MET A 1 -0.50 -19.05 -6.55
C MET A 1 -0.02 -18.69 -7.94
N PRO A 2 -0.74 -17.87 -8.72
CA PRO A 2 -0.12 -17.29 -9.90
C PRO A 2 0.89 -16.24 -9.44
N ASP A 3 2.09 -16.28 -10.00
CA ASP A 3 3.09 -15.24 -9.84
C ASP A 3 2.54 -13.95 -10.44
N ILE A 4 2.31 -12.95 -9.58
CA ILE A 4 2.07 -11.58 -10.03
C ILE A 4 3.43 -11.10 -10.51
N ILE A 5 3.68 -11.18 -11.81
CA ILE A 5 4.88 -10.63 -12.40
C ILE A 5 4.71 -9.10 -12.34
N GLU A 6 5.31 -8.47 -11.33
CA GLU A 6 5.48 -7.02 -11.29
C GLU A 6 6.46 -6.66 -12.40
N ALA A 7 5.95 -6.46 -13.62
CA ALA A 7 6.75 -5.97 -14.73
C ALA A 7 7.21 -4.55 -14.39
N GLU A 8 8.51 -4.43 -14.15
CA GLU A 8 9.17 -3.20 -13.73
C GLU A 8 9.56 -2.41 -14.98
N ALA A 9 8.81 -1.36 -15.32
CA ALA A 9 9.14 -0.51 -16.44
C ALA A 9 10.11 0.59 -15.95
N THR A 10 11.38 0.52 -16.38
CA THR A 10 12.43 1.48 -15.98
C THR A 10 12.36 2.80 -16.78
N GLY A 11 11.17 3.24 -17.20
CA GLY A 11 10.95 4.41 -18.05
C GLY A 11 10.33 5.60 -17.32
N VAL A 12 10.27 6.75 -17.99
CA VAL A 12 9.45 7.90 -17.54
C VAL A 12 7.98 7.46 -17.51
N PRO A 13 7.23 7.72 -16.43
CA PRO A 13 5.85 7.28 -16.32
C PRO A 13 4.94 8.03 -17.30
N ALA A 14 3.85 7.39 -17.71
CA ALA A 14 2.73 8.07 -18.35
C ALA A 14 1.80 8.71 -17.30
N PRO A 15 1.09 9.80 -17.63
CA PRO A 15 0.01 10.30 -16.76
C PRO A 15 -1.02 9.20 -16.45
N GLY A 16 -1.44 9.11 -15.19
CA GLY A 16 -2.30 8.07 -14.64
C GLY A 16 -1.59 6.78 -14.22
N GLN A 17 -0.29 6.65 -14.49
CA GLN A 17 0.47 5.44 -14.15
C GLN A 17 0.83 5.39 -12.66
N LEU A 18 0.79 4.18 -12.09
CA LEU A 18 1.27 3.92 -10.74
C LEU A 18 2.80 3.93 -10.72
N VAL A 19 3.39 4.65 -9.77
CA VAL A 19 4.84 4.72 -9.61
C VAL A 19 5.23 4.49 -8.15
N THR A 20 6.47 4.06 -7.96
CA THR A 20 7.11 4.01 -6.64
C THR A 20 8.25 5.00 -6.61
N VAL A 21 8.20 5.93 -5.66
CA VAL A 21 9.23 6.96 -5.45
C VAL A 21 9.48 7.05 -3.95
N ARG A 22 10.76 6.98 -3.55
CA ARG A 22 11.19 7.02 -2.12
C ARG A 22 10.46 5.98 -1.26
N ASN A 23 10.28 4.78 -1.80
CA ASN A 23 9.63 3.64 -1.14
C ASN A 23 8.14 3.86 -0.79
N ARG A 24 7.48 4.82 -1.44
CA ARG A 24 6.03 5.11 -1.31
C ARG A 24 5.32 4.98 -2.65
N LYS A 25 4.01 4.73 -2.62
CA LYS A 25 3.18 4.56 -3.83
C LYS A 25 2.50 5.86 -4.23
N TRP A 26 2.60 6.20 -5.50
CA TRP A 26 2.03 7.42 -6.08
C TRP A 26 1.39 7.15 -7.43
N VAL A 27 0.54 8.06 -7.88
CA VAL A 27 0.06 8.12 -9.26
C VAL A 27 0.62 9.36 -9.93
N ALA A 28 1.18 9.22 -11.13
CA ALA A 28 1.65 10.35 -11.93
C ALA A 28 0.46 11.15 -12.44
N SER A 29 0.25 12.37 -11.93
CA SER A 29 -0.85 13.24 -12.38
C SER A 29 -0.48 14.05 -13.62
N ASP A 30 0.79 14.48 -13.72
CA ASP A 30 1.31 15.27 -14.83
C ASP A 30 2.79 14.95 -15.09
N VAL A 31 3.20 15.01 -16.35
CA VAL A 31 4.57 14.71 -16.81
C VAL A 31 5.00 15.74 -17.83
N ALA A 32 5.90 16.65 -17.43
CA ALA A 32 6.40 17.73 -18.26
C ALA A 32 7.86 17.48 -18.66
N ALA A 33 8.11 17.33 -19.96
CA ALA A 33 9.47 17.23 -20.49
C ALA A 33 10.15 18.61 -20.54
N GLY A 34 11.37 18.69 -20.01
CA GLY A 34 12.23 19.86 -20.06
C GLY A 34 12.75 20.11 -21.47
N THR A 35 12.68 21.36 -21.91
CA THR A 35 13.08 21.79 -23.26
C THR A 35 14.50 22.36 -23.32
N VAL A 36 15.27 22.27 -22.22
CA VAL A 36 16.62 22.82 -22.14
C VAL A 36 17.57 21.94 -22.97
N ALA A 37 17.62 22.20 -24.26
CA ALA A 37 18.73 21.78 -25.10
C ALA A 37 19.99 22.51 -24.61
N SER A 38 21.06 21.77 -24.38
CA SER A 38 22.38 22.37 -24.14
C SER A 38 22.71 23.29 -25.32
N ASN A 39 22.73 24.61 -25.09
CA ASN A 39 23.09 25.62 -26.11
C ASN A 39 24.62 25.72 -26.33
N ASP A 40 25.40 24.81 -25.77
CA ASP A 40 26.86 24.80 -25.88
C ASP A 40 27.32 23.92 -27.06
N PRO A 41 27.83 24.52 -28.16
CA PRO A 41 28.29 23.78 -29.33
C PRO A 41 29.59 22.98 -29.08
N THR A 42 30.23 23.12 -27.91
CA THR A 42 31.41 22.34 -27.50
C THR A 42 31.10 21.22 -26.51
N SER A 43 29.87 21.20 -25.97
CA SER A 43 29.43 20.15 -25.06
C SER A 43 28.83 19.00 -25.87
N SER A 44 29.62 17.95 -26.07
CA SER A 44 29.16 16.66 -26.62
C SER A 44 28.19 15.91 -25.69
N PHE A 45 27.78 16.52 -24.57
CA PHE A 45 26.66 16.04 -23.78
C PHE A 45 25.35 16.41 -24.48
N THR A 46 24.83 15.49 -25.29
CA THR A 46 23.40 15.41 -25.53
C THR A 46 22.72 15.09 -24.19
N THR A 47 22.45 16.13 -23.39
CA THR A 47 21.67 15.97 -22.15
C THR A 47 20.31 15.43 -22.53
N ALA A 48 20.01 14.19 -22.12
CA ALA A 48 18.68 13.62 -22.28
C ALA A 48 17.64 14.57 -21.68
N PRO A 49 16.46 14.73 -22.29
CA PRO A 49 15.41 15.60 -21.76
C PRO A 49 15.05 15.16 -20.34
N GLN A 50 15.10 16.09 -19.39
CA GLN A 50 14.70 15.85 -18.01
C GLN A 50 13.19 15.97 -17.87
N HIS A 51 12.54 15.11 -17.07
CA HIS A 51 11.09 15.13 -16.90
C HIS A 51 10.72 15.57 -15.48
N VAL A 52 9.90 16.61 -15.37
CA VAL A 52 9.25 16.97 -14.12
C VAL A 52 7.94 16.19 -14.02
N VAL A 53 7.85 15.32 -13.03
CA VAL A 53 6.68 14.48 -12.77
C VAL A 53 5.98 15.00 -11.51
N THR A 54 4.68 15.25 -11.62
CA THR A 54 3.81 15.56 -10.50
C THR A 54 3.13 14.27 -10.05
N LEU A 55 3.18 13.98 -8.75
CA LEU A 55 2.76 12.73 -8.13
C LEU A 55 1.71 13.00 -7.06
N VAL A 56 0.64 12.21 -7.04
CA VAL A 56 -0.39 12.27 -6.00
C VAL A 56 -0.37 10.95 -5.22
N SER A 57 -0.41 11.05 -3.90
CA SER A 57 -0.41 9.88 -3.02
C SER A 57 -1.72 9.10 -3.13
N ILE A 58 -1.62 7.78 -3.01
CA ILE A 58 -2.79 6.87 -2.95
C ILE A 58 -2.92 6.16 -1.59
N GLU A 59 -2.04 6.49 -0.64
CA GLU A 59 -2.05 5.92 0.70
C GLU A 59 -3.24 6.46 1.50
N ASP A 60 -3.86 5.60 2.32
CA ASP A 60 -5.14 5.89 3.00
C ASP A 60 -5.05 7.08 3.97
N ASP A 61 -3.87 7.27 4.55
CA ASP A 61 -3.51 8.30 5.54
C ASP A 61 -2.91 9.58 4.91
N ALA A 62 -2.66 9.60 3.60
CA ALA A 62 -1.95 10.69 2.93
C ALA A 62 -2.53 11.09 1.56
N ARG A 63 -3.82 10.86 1.31
CA ARG A 63 -4.46 11.09 -0.01
C ARG A 63 -4.39 12.52 -0.57
N ASP A 64 -4.17 13.52 0.28
CA ASP A 64 -4.05 14.92 -0.12
C ASP A 64 -2.59 15.36 -0.38
N GLU A 65 -1.63 14.43 -0.30
CA GLU A 65 -0.21 14.75 -0.50
C GLU A 65 0.19 14.74 -1.98
N GLU A 66 0.86 15.80 -2.40
CA GLU A 66 1.45 15.96 -3.73
C GLU A 66 2.98 16.03 -3.62
N LEU A 67 3.67 15.35 -4.54
CA LEU A 67 5.13 15.37 -4.65
C LEU A 67 5.52 15.69 -6.10
N ARG A 68 6.39 16.68 -6.30
CA ARG A 68 6.95 17.00 -7.62
C ARG A 68 8.43 16.66 -7.66
N VAL A 69 8.83 15.88 -8.66
CA VAL A 69 10.20 15.35 -8.80
C VAL A 69 10.76 15.54 -10.21
N VAL A 70 12.08 15.59 -10.32
CA VAL A 70 12.78 15.43 -11.60
C VAL A 70 13.11 13.95 -11.73
N TRP A 71 12.45 13.26 -12.66
CA TRP A 71 12.43 11.79 -12.73
C TRP A 71 13.82 11.17 -12.80
N GLU A 72 14.71 11.75 -13.62
CA GLU A 72 16.07 11.24 -13.85
C GLU A 72 17.00 11.41 -12.64
N LEU A 73 16.62 12.23 -11.66
CA LEU A 73 17.39 12.47 -10.43
C LEU A 73 16.90 11.63 -9.25
N GLU A 74 15.71 11.04 -9.36
CA GLU A 74 15.12 10.25 -8.27
C GLU A 74 15.68 8.83 -8.28
N HIS A 75 16.39 8.49 -7.19
CA HIS A 75 16.99 7.18 -7.01
C HIS A 75 15.91 6.16 -6.64
N GLY A 76 15.87 5.03 -7.34
CA GLY A 76 14.88 3.98 -7.11
C GLY A 76 13.46 4.37 -7.54
N ALA A 77 13.31 5.38 -8.38
CA ALA A 77 12.03 5.69 -9.02
C ALA A 77 11.70 4.60 -10.04
N ILE A 78 10.51 4.00 -9.89
CA ILE A 78 10.06 2.88 -10.70
C ILE A 78 8.66 3.20 -11.23
N ALA A 79 8.48 3.17 -12.55
CA ALA A 79 7.16 3.18 -13.15
C ALA A 79 6.63 1.75 -13.20
N ARG A 80 5.46 1.51 -12.59
CA ARG A 80 4.84 0.18 -12.57
C ARG A 80 3.92 0.05 -13.76
N ASP A 81 3.93 -1.10 -14.41
CA ASP A 81 3.01 -1.34 -15.52
C ASP A 81 1.56 -1.12 -15.08
N GLN A 82 0.80 -0.49 -15.98
CA GLN A 82 -0.66 -0.43 -15.83
C GLN A 82 -1.13 -1.88 -15.82
N HIS A 83 -1.67 -2.33 -14.67
CA HIS A 83 -2.17 -3.69 -14.56
C HIS A 83 -3.26 -3.89 -15.61
N ILE A 84 -2.88 -4.53 -16.72
CA ILE A 84 -3.84 -5.08 -17.65
C ILE A 84 -4.52 -6.21 -16.87
N LEU A 85 -5.84 -6.21 -16.83
CA LEU A 85 -6.58 -7.36 -16.31
C LEU A 85 -6.02 -8.63 -16.99
N PRO A 86 -5.88 -9.75 -16.27
CA PRO A 86 -5.38 -10.98 -16.88
C PRO A 86 -6.17 -11.27 -18.16
N SER A 87 -5.46 -11.68 -19.21
CA SER A 87 -6.09 -11.97 -20.50
C SER A 87 -7.22 -13.00 -20.31
N PRO A 88 -8.41 -12.78 -20.91
CA PRO A 88 -9.52 -13.72 -20.81
C PRO A 88 -9.27 -15.02 -21.61
N GLU A 89 -8.10 -15.18 -22.23
CA GLU A 89 -7.70 -16.35 -23.01
C GLU A 89 -7.79 -17.68 -22.23
N HIS A 90 -7.59 -17.64 -20.91
CA HIS A 90 -7.72 -18.80 -20.02
C HIS A 90 -9.15 -19.01 -19.50
N GLY A 91 -10.12 -18.24 -20.01
CA GLY A 91 -11.51 -18.29 -19.60
C GLY A 91 -11.80 -17.52 -18.31
N PHE A 92 -13.05 -17.61 -17.85
CA PHE A 92 -13.50 -17.01 -16.60
C PHE A 92 -13.66 -18.08 -15.51
N ASP A 93 -13.53 -17.67 -14.26
CA ASP A 93 -13.86 -18.51 -13.12
C ASP A 93 -15.34 -18.94 -13.17
N SER A 94 -15.62 -20.15 -12.66
CA SER A 94 -16.99 -20.65 -12.53
C SER A 94 -17.83 -19.70 -11.67
N PRO A 95 -19.09 -19.38 -12.05
CA PRO A 95 -19.99 -18.52 -11.26
C PRO A 95 -20.16 -18.98 -9.81
N VAL A 96 -20.07 -20.30 -9.56
CA VAL A 96 -20.15 -20.90 -8.22
C VAL A 96 -19.05 -20.37 -7.28
N ARG A 97 -17.87 -20.01 -7.81
CA ARG A 97 -16.78 -19.46 -7.00
C ARG A 97 -17.13 -18.07 -6.47
N LEU A 98 -17.75 -17.22 -7.30
CA LEU A 98 -18.21 -15.90 -6.88
C LEU A 98 -19.39 -16.02 -5.90
N ASP A 99 -20.32 -16.95 -6.17
CA ASP A 99 -21.47 -17.22 -5.30
C ASP A 99 -21.02 -17.60 -3.87
N ALA A 100 -20.08 -18.55 -3.75
CA ALA A 100 -19.50 -18.94 -2.47
C ALA A 100 -18.78 -17.78 -1.75
N PHE A 101 -18.11 -16.89 -2.49
CA PHE A 101 -17.50 -15.68 -1.92
C PHE A 101 -18.55 -14.71 -1.39
N LEU A 102 -19.63 -14.46 -2.14
CA LEU A 102 -20.73 -13.60 -1.72
C LEU A 102 -21.45 -14.15 -0.49
N ASP A 103 -21.64 -15.47 -0.43
CA ASP A 103 -22.14 -16.13 0.77
C ASP A 103 -21.22 -15.87 1.96
N ALA A 104 -19.90 -16.07 1.82
CA ALA A 104 -18.94 -15.80 2.90
C ALA A 104 -18.96 -14.34 3.37
N VAL A 105 -19.01 -13.36 2.45
CA VAL A 105 -19.13 -11.93 2.80
C VAL A 105 -20.44 -11.64 3.50
N ARG A 106 -21.56 -12.23 3.06
CA ARG A 106 -22.86 -12.07 3.71
C ARG A 106 -22.86 -12.66 5.12
N TRP A 107 -22.31 -13.85 5.30
CA TRP A 107 -22.12 -14.45 6.62
C TRP A 107 -21.25 -13.57 7.53
N GLY A 108 -20.15 -13.01 7.00
CA GLY A 108 -19.27 -12.09 7.74
C GLY A 108 -19.94 -10.76 8.11
N ALA A 109 -20.71 -10.17 7.19
CA ALA A 109 -21.45 -8.94 7.43
C ALA A 109 -22.57 -9.12 8.47
N ILE A 110 -23.28 -10.26 8.43
CA ILE A 110 -24.29 -10.61 9.44
C ILE A 110 -23.63 -10.83 10.81
N ALA A 111 -22.50 -11.53 10.86
CA ALA A 111 -21.74 -11.71 12.10
C ALA A 111 -21.16 -10.40 12.66
N SER A 112 -20.81 -9.43 11.80
CA SER A 112 -20.31 -8.12 12.22
C SER A 112 -21.43 -7.15 12.61
N ALA A 113 -22.62 -7.27 12.03
CA ALA A 113 -23.75 -6.38 12.31
C ALA A 113 -24.44 -6.72 13.65
N ASP A 114 -24.26 -7.93 14.16
CA ASP A 114 -24.68 -8.32 15.51
C ASP A 114 -23.47 -8.44 16.44
N HIS A 115 -22.99 -7.29 16.94
CA HIS A 115 -21.94 -7.23 17.95
C HIS A 115 -22.33 -7.93 19.28
N THR A 116 -23.59 -8.33 19.47
CA THR A 116 -24.04 -9.12 20.62
C THR A 116 -24.03 -10.64 20.38
N ALA A 117 -24.03 -11.07 19.11
CA ALA A 117 -23.86 -12.47 18.69
C ALA A 117 -22.40 -12.95 18.72
N LEU A 118 -21.42 -12.05 18.76
CA LEU A 118 -20.05 -12.35 19.15
C LEU A 118 -19.96 -12.57 20.66
N GLN A 119 -20.57 -13.65 21.14
CA GLN A 119 -20.22 -14.19 22.45
C GLN A 119 -18.83 -14.81 22.33
N ALA A 120 -17.86 -14.27 23.09
CA ALA A 120 -16.57 -14.95 23.29
C ALA A 120 -16.83 -16.40 23.76
N PRO A 121 -15.97 -17.37 23.39
CA PRO A 121 -16.19 -18.81 23.60
C PRO A 121 -16.06 -19.27 25.07
N PHE A 122 -16.46 -18.43 26.03
CA PHE A 122 -16.42 -18.73 27.46
C PHE A 122 -17.82 -18.61 28.08
N ARG A 123 -18.73 -19.47 27.61
CA ARG A 123 -19.97 -19.84 28.31
C ARG A 123 -20.10 -21.36 28.43
N SER A 124 -19.00 -22.11 28.49
CA SER A 124 -18.99 -23.34 29.30
C SER A 124 -18.88 -22.90 30.75
N GLY A 125 -19.83 -23.26 31.62
CA GLY A 125 -19.91 -22.84 33.01
C GLY A 125 -18.65 -23.15 33.81
N ILE A 126 -17.66 -22.27 33.72
CA ILE A 126 -16.38 -22.34 34.42
C ILE A 126 -16.23 -21.00 35.12
N GLN A 127 -16.04 -21.06 36.43
CA GLN A 127 -15.78 -19.91 37.27
C GLN A 127 -14.39 -19.38 36.93
N ILE A 128 -14.29 -18.10 36.54
CA ILE A 128 -13.02 -17.46 36.23
C ILE A 128 -12.31 -17.18 37.55
N GLU A 129 -11.17 -17.82 37.75
CA GLU A 129 -10.30 -17.61 38.91
C GLU A 129 -9.21 -16.58 38.55
N GLU A 130 -8.81 -15.74 39.49
CA GLU A 130 -7.92 -14.58 39.27
C GLU A 130 -6.60 -14.93 38.56
N TYR A 131 -6.06 -16.14 38.75
CA TYR A 131 -4.83 -16.59 38.09
C TYR A 131 -4.92 -16.62 36.55
N GLN A 132 -6.13 -16.63 35.98
CA GLN A 132 -6.34 -16.61 34.53
C GLN A 132 -6.14 -15.21 33.92
N LEU A 133 -6.10 -14.17 34.75
CA LEU A 133 -5.88 -12.78 34.32
C LEU A 133 -4.42 -12.33 34.48
N ASP A 134 -3.59 -13.08 35.21
CA ASP A 134 -2.16 -12.81 35.41
C ASP A 134 -1.36 -12.61 34.09
N PRO A 135 -1.60 -13.40 33.02
CA PRO A 135 -0.91 -13.18 31.74
C PRO A 135 -1.25 -11.82 31.11
N VAL A 136 -2.50 -11.37 31.24
CA VAL A 136 -2.99 -10.11 30.68
C VAL A 136 -2.42 -8.92 31.45
N VAL A 137 -2.36 -9.02 32.79
CA VAL A 137 -1.75 -7.99 33.63
C VAL A 137 -0.26 -7.83 33.30
N ARG A 138 0.50 -8.93 33.15
CA ARG A 138 1.92 -8.86 32.74
C ARG A 138 2.11 -8.24 31.37
N ALA A 139 1.25 -8.57 30.41
CA ALA A 139 1.33 -8.01 29.06
C ALA A 139 1.14 -6.48 29.07
N LEU A 140 0.20 -5.97 29.86
CA LEU A 140 -0.03 -4.53 30.03
C LEU A 140 1.11 -3.84 30.80
N SER A 141 1.67 -4.47 31.83
CA SER A 141 2.81 -3.92 32.57
C SER A 141 4.12 -3.90 31.77
N CYS A 142 4.28 -4.78 30.78
CA CYS A 142 5.45 -4.83 29.92
C CYS A 142 5.47 -3.71 28.86
N HIS A 143 4.32 -3.06 28.59
CA HIS A 143 4.19 -1.99 27.60
C HIS A 143 4.13 -0.57 28.19
N ALA A 144 4.24 -0.42 29.51
CA ALA A 144 4.42 0.92 30.09
C ALA A 144 5.87 1.38 29.87
N PRO A 145 6.13 2.49 29.16
CA PRO A 145 7.48 3.03 29.05
C PRO A 145 7.97 3.43 30.44
N THR A 146 9.14 2.92 30.82
CA THR A 146 9.85 3.28 32.04
C THR A 146 10.21 4.76 31.97
N THR A 147 9.41 5.65 32.55
CA THR A 147 9.90 6.98 32.91
C THR A 147 10.82 6.83 34.10
N GLU A 148 12.11 6.76 33.79
CA GLU A 148 13.20 7.03 34.72
C GLU A 148 13.00 8.40 35.37
N ASN A 149 12.76 8.41 36.68
CA ASN A 149 12.88 9.59 37.52
C ASN A 149 13.61 9.14 38.79
N GLY A 150 14.92 9.39 38.84
CA GLY A 150 15.73 9.21 40.05
C GLY A 150 15.53 10.38 41.02
N PRO A 151 15.52 10.16 42.34
CA PRO A 151 15.62 11.25 43.30
C PRO A 151 17.09 11.50 43.71
N GLN A 152 17.30 12.73 44.18
CA GLN A 152 18.56 13.32 44.63
C GLN A 152 19.19 12.63 45.85
#